data_AF-A0A4C1WE05-F1
#
_entry.id   AF-A0A4C1WE05-F1
#
_cell.length_a   1.000
_cell.length_b   1.000
_cell.length_c   1.000
_cell.angle_alpha   90.00
_cell.angle_beta   90.00
_cell.angle_gamma   90.00
#
_symmetry.space_group_name_H-M   'P 1'
#
loop_
_entity.id
_entity.type
_entity.pdbx_description
1 polymer ?
#
loop_
_entity_poly.entity_id
_entity_poly.type
_entity_poly.pdbx_seq_one_letter_code
_entity_poly.pdbx_strand_id
1 'polypeptide(L)'
;MLNNNNRSTPNARKDVDEYETNLESPGDVTSVASFYDNAVVMVTGGTGFLGKTLLEKLLRSCPGIKKIKVLMRPKSNMTVEQRFKELLKHQVFDHVRTKWPERLSKLSPVSGDVSVPNLGVTTSLEDVTVFFHSAASVRFTEPLSTAIDMNIKGTARVLKLAKTMPKLKVFVHISTAYSNAPKSHIEEVVYPPPYDPDSIVRCGQILSPEMVNLIAERIQGEYPNIYTLTKALAESIVVRQKDLPVCIVRPSIELFNAEGGGGLDAVK
;
A
#
# COMPACT_ATOMS: atom_id res chain seq x y z
N MET A 1 39.88 -8.78 57.10
CA MET A 1 40.24 -7.87 56.00
C MET A 1 39.45 -8.29 54.77
N LEU A 2 38.62 -7.37 54.23
CA LEU A 2 38.13 -7.25 52.84
C LEU A 2 37.38 -8.47 52.22
N ASN A 3 36.27 -8.36 51.50
CA ASN A 3 35.24 -7.35 51.30
C ASN A 3 34.10 -8.10 50.57
N ASN A 4 32.86 -8.06 51.08
CA ASN A 4 31.70 -8.70 50.45
C ASN A 4 31.15 -7.78 49.35
N ASN A 5 31.44 -8.07 48.08
CA ASN A 5 30.83 -7.35 46.96
C ASN A 5 29.54 -8.05 46.51
N ASN A 6 28.44 -7.55 47.05
CA ASN A 6 27.09 -7.64 46.50
C ASN A 6 27.10 -7.12 45.05
N ARG A 7 26.87 -7.99 44.06
CA ARG A 7 26.43 -7.57 42.72
C ARG A 7 24.91 -7.68 42.67
N SER A 8 24.25 -6.57 43.01
CA SER A 8 22.86 -6.32 42.70
C SER A 8 22.68 -6.22 41.18
N THR A 9 21.72 -6.97 40.65
CA THR A 9 21.19 -6.83 39.29
C THR A 9 20.65 -5.42 39.06
N PRO A 10 21.00 -4.71 37.96
CA PRO A 10 20.39 -3.43 37.64
C PRO A 10 18.93 -3.63 37.22
N ASN A 11 18.07 -2.88 37.89
CA ASN A 11 16.62 -2.89 37.77
C ASN A 11 16.22 -2.23 36.43
N ALA A 12 15.74 -3.00 35.46
CA ALA A 12 15.34 -2.56 34.10
C ALA A 12 14.03 -1.75 34.06
N ARG A 13 13.77 -0.92 35.09
CA ARG A 13 12.51 -0.18 35.27
C ARG A 13 12.70 1.34 35.48
N LYS A 14 13.86 1.90 35.14
CA LYS A 14 14.12 3.34 35.30
C LYS A 14 14.43 4.12 34.02
N ASP A 15 14.53 3.45 32.88
CA ASP A 15 14.94 4.11 31.61
C ASP A 15 13.77 4.31 30.62
N VAL A 16 12.51 4.17 31.08
CA VAL A 16 11.32 4.36 30.23
C VAL A 16 10.75 5.78 30.35
N ASP A 17 11.11 6.54 31.39
CA ASP A 17 10.50 7.84 31.69
C ASP A 17 11.28 9.05 31.12
N GLU A 18 12.40 8.85 30.44
CA GLU A 18 13.28 9.96 29.99
C GLU A 18 13.24 10.27 28.49
N TYR A 19 12.38 9.58 27.72
CA TYR A 19 12.13 9.87 26.30
C TYR A 19 10.90 10.75 26.02
N GLU A 20 10.14 11.15 27.04
CA GLU A 20 8.90 11.93 26.87
C GLU A 20 9.06 13.46 26.94
N THR A 21 10.26 14.01 27.11
CA THR A 21 10.42 15.44 27.46
C THR A 21 11.14 16.33 26.44
N ASN A 22 11.19 15.94 25.16
CA ASN A 22 11.62 16.85 24.09
C ASN A 22 10.65 16.84 22.88
N LEU A 23 9.34 16.88 23.15
CA LEU A 23 8.40 17.41 22.16
C LEU A 23 8.51 18.93 22.20
N GLU A 24 9.21 19.46 21.19
CA GLU A 24 9.19 20.89 20.86
C GLU A 24 7.75 21.43 20.93
N SER A 25 7.62 22.66 21.41
CA SER A 25 6.35 23.39 21.57
C SER A 25 5.36 23.14 20.41
N PRO A 26 4.05 23.00 20.67
CA PRO A 26 3.05 22.63 19.67
C PRO A 26 2.81 23.78 18.69
N GLY A 27 3.71 23.93 17.71
CA GLY A 27 3.41 24.61 16.46
C GLY A 27 2.42 23.74 15.70
N ASP A 28 1.17 24.22 15.59
CA ASP A 28 0.04 23.66 14.83
C ASP A 28 0.19 22.20 14.38
N VAL A 29 -0.07 21.27 15.30
CA VAL A 29 -0.29 19.87 14.90
C VAL A 29 -1.62 19.82 14.16
N THR A 30 -1.57 19.98 12.83
CA THR A 30 -2.74 19.74 11.98
C THR A 30 -3.14 18.28 12.17
N SER A 31 -4.35 18.03 12.69
CA SER A 31 -4.90 16.68 12.77
C SER A 31 -4.83 15.97 11.41
N VAL A 32 -4.74 14.64 11.41
CA VAL A 32 -4.82 13.84 10.18
C VAL A 32 -6.07 14.21 9.38
N ALA A 33 -7.21 14.43 10.04
CA ALA A 33 -8.45 14.85 9.39
C ALA A 33 -8.27 16.17 8.61
N SER A 34 -7.67 17.19 9.23
CA SER A 34 -7.46 18.50 8.61
C SER A 34 -6.49 18.47 7.43
N PHE A 35 -5.51 17.56 7.40
CA PHE A 35 -4.66 17.37 6.22
C PHE A 35 -5.49 16.99 4.97
N TYR A 36 -6.56 16.21 5.18
CA TYR A 36 -7.45 15.74 4.14
C TYR A 36 -8.59 16.71 3.79
N ASP A 37 -8.67 17.88 4.43
CA ASP A 37 -9.69 18.88 4.10
C ASP A 37 -9.54 19.36 2.65
N ASN A 38 -10.66 19.34 1.92
CA ASN A 38 -10.75 19.62 0.49
C ASN A 38 -9.89 18.71 -0.41
N ALA A 39 -9.31 17.63 0.13
CA ALA A 39 -8.46 16.73 -0.65
C ALA A 39 -9.27 15.99 -1.72
N VAL A 40 -8.63 15.77 -2.86
CA VAL A 40 -9.07 14.81 -3.88
C VAL A 40 -8.11 13.63 -3.83
N VAL A 41 -8.62 12.49 -3.36
CA VAL A 41 -7.83 11.28 -3.15
C VAL A 41 -7.98 10.36 -4.35
N MET A 42 -6.88 9.84 -4.89
CA MET A 42 -6.89 8.77 -5.89
C MET A 42 -6.45 7.47 -5.23
N VAL A 43 -7.13 6.36 -5.53
CA VAL A 43 -6.83 5.03 -4.97
C VAL A 43 -6.80 4.00 -6.09
N THR A 44 -5.65 3.34 -6.28
CA THR A 44 -5.60 2.07 -7.02
C THR A 44 -5.77 0.91 -6.06
N GLY A 45 -6.37 -0.20 -6.53
CA GLY A 45 -6.61 -1.37 -5.68
C GLY A 45 -7.76 -1.19 -4.69
N GLY A 46 -8.61 -0.16 -4.87
CA GLY A 46 -9.74 0.13 -3.98
C GLY A 46 -10.81 -0.98 -3.88
N THR A 47 -10.84 -1.91 -4.84
CA THR A 47 -11.71 -3.09 -4.78
C THR A 47 -11.09 -4.28 -4.04
N GLY A 48 -9.82 -4.20 -3.65
CA GLY A 48 -9.13 -5.21 -2.85
C GLY A 48 -9.61 -5.24 -1.40
N PHE A 49 -8.99 -6.05 -0.55
CA PHE A 49 -9.30 -6.05 0.88
C PHE A 49 -8.87 -4.74 1.53
N LEU A 50 -7.56 -4.45 1.55
CA LEU A 50 -7.01 -3.21 2.09
C LEU A 50 -7.64 -1.96 1.50
N GLY A 51 -7.81 -1.97 0.17
CA GLY A 51 -8.38 -0.83 -0.54
C GLY A 51 -9.77 -0.47 -0.04
N LYS A 52 -10.64 -1.46 0.19
CA LYS A 52 -11.98 -1.22 0.75
C LYS A 52 -11.92 -0.63 2.16
N THR A 53 -11.08 -1.19 3.02
CA THR A 53 -10.89 -0.71 4.39
C THR A 53 -10.31 0.71 4.42
N LEU A 54 -9.36 1.02 3.53
CA LEU A 54 -8.83 2.37 3.35
C LEU A 54 -9.93 3.35 2.93
N LEU A 55 -10.77 2.98 1.94
CA LEU A 55 -11.89 3.82 1.50
C LEU A 55 -12.87 4.08 2.65
N GLU A 56 -13.26 3.05 3.41
CA GLU A 56 -14.11 3.20 4.60
C GLU A 56 -13.47 4.16 5.62
N LYS A 57 -12.19 3.92 5.95
CA LYS A 57 -11.47 4.68 6.98
C LYS A 57 -11.38 6.16 6.63
N LEU A 58 -11.10 6.47 5.36
CA LEU A 58 -11.08 7.84 4.84
C LEU A 58 -12.46 8.50 4.94
N LEU A 59 -13.53 7.80 4.55
CA LEU A 59 -14.90 8.32 4.63
C LEU A 59 -15.35 8.57 6.09
N ARG A 60 -14.98 7.67 7.00
CA ARG A 60 -15.33 7.77 8.43
C ARG A 60 -14.53 8.85 9.15
N SER A 61 -13.21 8.88 8.95
CA SER A 61 -12.29 9.66 9.79
C SER A 61 -11.91 11.01 9.19
N CYS A 62 -12.10 11.21 7.88
CA CYS A 62 -11.71 12.43 7.17
C CYS A 62 -12.94 13.06 6.48
N PRO A 63 -13.89 13.64 7.24
CA PRO A 63 -15.13 14.19 6.69
C PRO A 63 -14.90 15.39 5.75
N GLY A 64 -13.76 16.07 5.79
CA GLY A 64 -13.44 17.18 4.89
C GLY A 64 -12.99 16.78 3.48
N ILE A 65 -12.78 15.48 3.20
CA ILE A 65 -12.41 15.01 1.86
C ILE A 65 -13.47 15.46 0.84
N LYS A 66 -13.04 16.06 -0.27
CA LYS A 66 -13.91 16.51 -1.34
C LYS A 66 -14.37 15.36 -2.23
N LYS A 67 -13.43 14.51 -2.66
CA LYS A 67 -13.70 13.39 -3.57
C LYS A 67 -12.67 12.28 -3.40
N ILE A 68 -13.09 11.04 -3.59
CA ILE A 68 -12.20 9.87 -3.65
C ILE A 68 -12.43 9.17 -4.99
N LYS A 69 -11.44 9.28 -5.88
CA LYS A 69 -11.37 8.63 -7.18
C LYS A 69 -10.82 7.22 -7.01
N VAL A 70 -11.56 6.20 -7.45
CA VAL A 70 -11.17 4.79 -7.31
C VAL A 70 -10.88 4.22 -8.70
N LEU A 71 -9.61 3.91 -8.97
CA LEU A 71 -9.22 3.28 -10.23
C LEU A 71 -9.78 1.85 -10.29
N MET A 72 -10.56 1.58 -11.32
CA MET A 72 -11.24 0.31 -11.51
C MET A 72 -11.08 -0.17 -12.96
N ARG A 73 -10.58 -1.38 -13.11
CA ARG A 73 -10.53 -2.08 -14.40
C ARG A 73 -11.91 -2.63 -14.77
N PRO A 74 -12.26 -2.78 -16.06
CA PRO A 74 -13.41 -3.61 -16.44
C PRO A 74 -13.18 -5.08 -16.03
N LYS A 75 -14.27 -5.84 -15.88
CA LYS A 75 -14.24 -7.31 -15.85
C LYS A 75 -14.97 -7.82 -17.09
N SER A 76 -14.64 -9.04 -17.54
CA SER A 76 -15.14 -9.64 -18.79
C SER A 76 -16.67 -9.61 -18.93
N ASN A 77 -17.40 -9.54 -17.82
CA ASN A 77 -18.85 -9.53 -17.75
C ASN A 77 -19.45 -8.33 -17.00
N MET A 78 -18.65 -7.32 -16.62
CA MET A 78 -19.14 -6.16 -15.86
C MET A 78 -18.44 -4.87 -16.27
N THR A 79 -19.24 -3.83 -16.51
CA THR A 79 -18.72 -2.46 -16.68
C THR A 79 -18.16 -1.92 -15.36
N VAL A 80 -17.37 -0.85 -15.43
CA VAL A 80 -16.80 -0.19 -14.26
C VAL A 80 -17.90 0.33 -13.33
N GLU A 81 -19.00 0.84 -13.90
CA GLU A 81 -20.16 1.36 -13.16
C GLU A 81 -20.88 0.24 -12.41
N GLN A 82 -21.06 -0.92 -13.04
CA GLN A 82 -21.66 -2.08 -12.38
C GLN A 82 -20.77 -2.59 -11.23
N ARG A 83 -19.46 -2.71 -11.47
CA ARG A 83 -18.51 -3.08 -10.42
C ARG A 83 -18.49 -2.07 -9.28
N PHE A 84 -18.63 -0.78 -9.59
CA PHE A 84 -18.66 0.29 -8.59
C PHE A 84 -19.94 0.22 -7.74
N LYS A 85 -21.10 -0.06 -8.35
CA LYS A 85 -22.34 -0.30 -7.60
C LYS A 85 -22.20 -1.46 -6.62
N GLU A 86 -21.56 -2.57 -7.02
CA GLU A 86 -21.29 -3.69 -6.13
C GLU A 86 -20.30 -3.36 -5.02
N LEU A 87 -19.26 -2.56 -5.32
CA LEU A 87 -18.34 -2.04 -4.30
C LEU A 87 -19.11 -1.27 -3.21
N LEU A 88 -20.00 -0.36 -3.59
CA LEU A 88 -20.76 0.46 -2.65
C LEU A 88 -21.67 -0.37 -1.73
N LYS A 89 -22.16 -1.53 -2.18
CA LYS A 89 -23.00 -2.45 -1.38
C LYS A 89 -22.21 -3.29 -0.37
N HIS A 90 -20.88 -3.31 -0.46
CA HIS A 90 -20.07 -4.16 0.40
C HIS A 90 -20.22 -3.79 1.88
N GLN A 91 -20.28 -4.81 2.75
CA GLN A 91 -20.54 -4.69 4.19
C GLN A 91 -19.53 -3.80 4.95
N VAL A 92 -18.31 -3.70 4.43
CA VAL A 92 -17.27 -2.79 4.95
C VAL A 92 -17.78 -1.35 5.08
N PHE A 93 -18.71 -0.94 4.22
CA PHE A 93 -19.27 0.41 4.22
C PHE A 93 -20.49 0.54 5.13
N ASP A 94 -20.97 -0.51 5.79
CA ASP A 94 -22.23 -0.48 6.57
C ASP A 94 -22.20 0.58 7.67
N HIS A 95 -21.10 0.69 8.40
CA HIS A 95 -20.96 1.72 9.43
C HIS A 95 -21.10 3.14 8.87
N VAL A 96 -20.39 3.44 7.78
CA VAL A 96 -20.48 4.74 7.09
C VAL A 96 -21.87 4.95 6.50
N ARG A 97 -22.47 3.92 5.91
CA ARG A 97 -23.80 3.96 5.30
C ARG A 97 -24.88 4.28 6.32
N THR A 98 -24.79 3.71 7.52
CA THR A 98 -25.75 3.93 8.61
C THR A 98 -25.56 5.30 9.26
N LYS A 99 -24.32 5.72 9.53
CA LYS A 99 -24.07 6.98 10.27
C LYS A 99 -23.99 8.23 9.39
N TRP A 100 -23.44 8.09 8.19
CA TRP A 100 -23.12 9.20 7.28
C TRP A 100 -23.31 8.80 5.80
N PRO A 101 -24.54 8.44 5.39
CA PRO A 101 -24.82 7.95 4.04
C PRO A 101 -24.36 8.91 2.94
N GLU A 102 -24.40 10.21 3.19
CA GLU A 102 -23.97 11.26 2.26
C GLU A 102 -22.50 11.15 1.89
N ARG A 103 -21.64 10.61 2.78
CA ARG A 103 -20.20 10.50 2.53
C ARG A 103 -19.88 9.46 1.44
N LEU A 104 -20.72 8.45 1.24
CA LEU A 104 -20.51 7.47 0.16
C LEU A 104 -20.52 8.13 -1.23
N SER A 105 -21.25 9.24 -1.40
CA SER A 105 -21.29 10.00 -2.67
C SER A 105 -19.94 10.63 -3.06
N LYS A 106 -18.99 10.71 -2.11
CA LYS A 106 -17.63 11.19 -2.36
C LYS A 106 -16.82 10.20 -3.18
N LEU A 107 -17.17 8.92 -3.17
CA LEU A 107 -16.55 7.91 -4.02
C LEU A 107 -16.95 8.17 -5.49
N SER A 108 -16.01 8.02 -6.41
CA SER A 108 -16.28 7.95 -7.85
C SER A 108 -15.37 6.95 -8.52
N PRO A 109 -15.88 6.12 -9.45
CA PRO A 109 -15.04 5.23 -10.21
C PRO A 109 -14.25 6.01 -11.26
N VAL A 110 -13.04 5.55 -11.56
CA VAL A 110 -12.23 5.97 -12.70
C VAL A 110 -11.87 4.70 -13.46
N SER A 111 -12.26 4.61 -14.72
CA SER A 111 -11.89 3.48 -15.57
C SER A 111 -10.39 3.48 -15.84
N GLY A 112 -9.74 2.34 -15.63
CA GLY A 112 -8.34 2.16 -16.00
C GLY A 112 -7.70 0.91 -15.40
N ASP A 113 -6.50 0.59 -15.87
CA ASP A 113 -5.75 -0.62 -15.51
C ASP A 113 -4.26 -0.31 -15.37
N VAL A 114 -3.65 -0.69 -14.25
CA VAL A 114 -2.22 -0.47 -13.98
C VAL A 114 -1.30 -1.25 -14.93
N SER A 115 -1.82 -2.24 -15.65
CA SER A 115 -1.07 -3.03 -16.65
C SER A 115 -0.85 -2.30 -17.99
N VAL A 116 -1.65 -1.27 -18.31
CA VAL A 116 -1.60 -0.58 -19.61
C VAL A 116 -0.93 0.80 -19.53
N PRO A 117 -0.39 1.33 -20.65
CA PRO A 117 0.20 2.67 -20.69
C PRO A 117 -0.75 3.76 -20.18
N ASN A 118 -0.22 4.70 -19.40
CA ASN A 118 -0.98 5.80 -18.76
C ASN A 118 -2.23 5.33 -17.99
N LEU A 119 -2.24 4.06 -17.55
CA LEU A 119 -3.35 3.40 -16.88
C LEU A 119 -4.63 3.31 -17.72
N GLY A 120 -4.62 3.71 -19.00
CA GLY A 120 -5.82 3.83 -19.83
C GLY A 120 -6.79 4.91 -19.34
N VAL A 121 -6.35 5.80 -18.46
CA VAL A 121 -7.19 6.88 -17.91
C VAL A 121 -7.27 8.01 -18.93
N THR A 122 -8.49 8.41 -19.26
CA THR A 122 -8.76 9.54 -20.17
C THR A 122 -9.21 10.81 -19.43
N THR A 123 -9.62 10.68 -18.17
CA THR A 123 -10.09 11.80 -17.34
C THR A 123 -8.91 12.55 -16.74
N SER A 124 -9.01 13.88 -16.65
CA SER A 124 -8.00 14.69 -15.96
C SER A 124 -7.92 14.33 -14.46
N LEU A 125 -6.68 14.24 -13.96
CA LEU A 125 -6.34 13.97 -12.56
C LEU A 125 -5.54 15.12 -11.93
N GLU A 126 -5.55 16.30 -12.54
CA GLU A 126 -4.77 17.46 -12.05
C GLU A 126 -5.19 17.97 -10.67
N ASP A 127 -6.43 17.67 -10.28
CA ASP A 127 -7.01 18.02 -8.98
C ASP A 127 -6.58 17.08 -7.84
N VAL A 128 -5.97 15.93 -8.16
CA VAL A 128 -5.56 14.93 -7.17
C VAL A 128 -4.47 15.49 -6.27
N THR A 129 -4.71 15.42 -4.96
CA THR A 129 -3.80 15.90 -3.93
C THR A 129 -3.16 14.77 -3.12
N VAL A 130 -3.78 13.59 -3.10
CA VAL A 130 -3.26 12.40 -2.39
C VAL A 130 -3.46 11.18 -3.26
N PHE A 131 -2.42 10.38 -3.47
CA PHE A 131 -2.53 9.17 -4.28
C PHE A 131 -2.06 7.93 -3.51
N PHE A 132 -2.99 7.03 -3.19
CA PHE A 132 -2.69 5.69 -2.67
C PHE A 132 -2.54 4.67 -3.79
N HIS A 133 -1.35 4.09 -3.91
CA HIS A 133 -1.08 2.95 -4.78
C HIS A 133 -1.11 1.64 -3.99
N SER A 134 -2.29 1.02 -3.92
CA SER A 134 -2.49 -0.30 -3.28
C SER A 134 -2.71 -1.44 -4.28
N ALA A 135 -2.86 -1.15 -5.58
CA ALA A 135 -2.98 -2.21 -6.59
C ALA A 135 -1.70 -3.02 -6.67
N ALA A 136 -1.82 -4.32 -6.42
CA ALA A 136 -0.79 -5.31 -6.62
C ALA A 136 -1.47 -6.64 -6.94
N SER A 137 -0.73 -7.54 -7.57
CA SER A 137 -1.08 -8.93 -7.47
C SER A 137 -0.50 -9.51 -6.20
N VAL A 138 -1.39 -10.04 -5.35
CA VAL A 138 -1.08 -10.60 -4.03
C VAL A 138 -1.17 -12.13 -4.02
N ARG A 139 -1.37 -12.76 -5.19
CA ARG A 139 -1.40 -14.22 -5.31
C ARG A 139 0.02 -14.77 -5.21
N PHE A 140 0.29 -15.51 -4.14
CA PHE A 140 1.62 -16.09 -3.90
C PHE A 140 2.05 -17.16 -4.93
N THR A 141 1.10 -17.69 -5.69
CA THR A 141 1.31 -18.69 -6.75
C THR A 141 1.36 -18.09 -8.16
N GLU A 142 1.37 -16.76 -8.29
CA GLU A 142 1.30 -16.13 -9.61
C GLU A 142 2.64 -16.20 -10.36
N PRO A 143 2.62 -16.45 -11.69
CA PRO A 143 3.85 -16.46 -12.49
C PRO A 143 4.66 -15.17 -12.34
N LEU A 144 5.99 -15.31 -12.31
CA LEU A 144 6.91 -14.18 -12.16
C LEU A 144 6.68 -13.10 -13.22
N SER A 145 6.39 -13.48 -14.47
CA SER A 145 6.08 -12.54 -15.56
C SER A 145 4.89 -11.63 -15.23
N THR A 146 3.85 -12.18 -14.59
CA THR A 146 2.65 -11.42 -14.20
C THR A 146 2.94 -10.51 -13.02
N ALA A 147 3.69 -11.00 -12.03
CA ALA A 147 4.12 -10.21 -10.89
C ALA A 147 5.04 -9.03 -11.31
N ILE A 148 5.95 -9.25 -12.26
CA ILE A 148 6.77 -8.18 -12.87
C ILE A 148 5.88 -7.13 -13.52
N ASP A 149 4.91 -7.54 -14.35
CA ASP A 149 4.06 -6.58 -15.04
C ASP A 149 3.16 -5.79 -14.09
N MET A 150 2.55 -6.44 -13.11
CA MET A 150 1.62 -5.80 -12.17
C MET A 150 2.35 -4.98 -11.09
N ASN A 151 3.33 -5.57 -10.41
CA ASN A 151 3.90 -4.98 -9.20
C ASN A 151 5.11 -4.08 -9.49
N ILE A 152 5.86 -4.33 -10.57
CA ILE A 152 7.05 -3.53 -10.90
C ILE A 152 6.69 -2.51 -11.98
N LYS A 153 6.32 -2.99 -13.18
CA LYS A 153 5.95 -2.09 -14.29
C LYS A 153 4.69 -1.29 -13.98
N GLY A 154 3.72 -1.89 -13.28
CA GLY A 154 2.50 -1.20 -12.84
C GLY A 154 2.79 -0.05 -11.90
N THR A 155 3.65 -0.26 -10.90
CA THR A 155 4.11 0.83 -10.02
C THR A 155 4.84 1.92 -10.79
N ALA A 156 5.73 1.56 -11.74
CA ALA A 156 6.40 2.56 -12.59
C ALA A 156 5.41 3.39 -13.43
N ARG A 157 4.39 2.75 -14.03
CA ARG A 157 3.34 3.45 -14.80
C ARG A 157 2.49 4.37 -13.91
N VAL A 158 2.18 3.93 -12.69
CA VAL A 158 1.43 4.73 -11.71
C VAL A 158 2.24 5.94 -11.25
N LEU A 159 3.54 5.78 -10.97
CA LEU A 159 4.44 6.89 -10.63
C LEU A 159 4.55 7.89 -11.79
N LYS A 160 4.67 7.41 -13.03
CA LYS A 160 4.66 8.27 -14.22
C LYS A 160 3.39 9.12 -14.31
N LEU A 161 2.22 8.54 -14.02
CA LEU A 161 0.96 9.27 -13.97
C LEU A 161 0.92 10.26 -12.78
N ALA A 162 1.46 9.89 -11.63
CA ALA A 162 1.51 10.77 -10.45
C ALA A 162 2.31 12.06 -10.73
N LYS A 163 3.36 12.01 -11.57
CA LYS A 163 4.13 13.20 -11.99
C LYS A 163 3.33 14.21 -12.79
N THR A 164 2.19 13.83 -13.36
CA THR A 164 1.32 14.76 -14.10
C THR A 164 0.30 15.44 -13.19
N MET A 165 0.37 15.24 -11.87
CA MET A 165 -0.58 15.79 -10.90
C MET A 165 0.05 16.99 -10.17
N PRO A 166 -0.15 18.23 -10.63
CA PRO A 166 0.54 19.41 -10.10
C PRO A 166 0.18 19.75 -8.64
N LYS A 167 -0.93 19.21 -8.13
CA LYS A 167 -1.41 19.46 -6.76
C LYS A 167 -1.08 18.32 -5.79
N LEU A 168 -0.33 17.31 -6.24
CA LEU A 168 -0.04 16.13 -5.45
C LEU A 168 0.82 16.48 -4.24
N LYS A 169 0.25 16.32 -3.04
CA LYS A 169 0.94 16.52 -1.76
C LYS A 169 1.68 15.27 -1.31
N VAL A 170 1.15 14.08 -1.62
CA VAL A 170 1.77 12.80 -1.25
C VAL A 170 1.34 11.65 -2.17
N PHE A 171 2.30 10.83 -2.54
CA PHE A 171 2.13 9.52 -3.16
C PHE A 171 2.45 8.43 -2.14
N VAL A 172 1.45 7.64 -1.77
CA VAL A 172 1.59 6.55 -0.80
C VAL A 172 1.64 5.21 -1.54
N HIS A 173 2.80 4.57 -1.53
CA HIS A 173 2.96 3.21 -2.02
C HIS A 173 2.68 2.20 -0.90
N ILE A 174 1.70 1.32 -1.11
CA ILE A 174 1.47 0.20 -0.19
C ILE A 174 2.38 -0.96 -0.58
N SER A 175 3.36 -1.23 0.26
CA SER A 175 4.27 -2.38 0.18
C SER A 175 3.76 -3.49 1.11
N THR A 176 4.65 -4.16 1.84
CA THR A 176 4.34 -5.21 2.81
C THR A 176 5.45 -5.31 3.84
N ALA A 177 5.13 -5.66 5.09
CA ALA A 177 6.13 -5.92 6.14
C ALA A 177 7.14 -7.02 5.75
N TYR A 178 6.77 -7.88 4.80
CA TYR A 178 7.60 -8.97 4.30
C TYR A 178 8.49 -8.58 3.11
N SER A 179 8.53 -7.30 2.69
CA SER A 179 9.34 -6.85 1.55
C SER A 179 10.84 -7.00 1.78
N ASN A 180 11.26 -7.20 3.03
CA ASN A 180 12.65 -7.44 3.42
C ASN A 180 12.79 -8.74 4.24
N ALA A 181 11.90 -9.71 4.03
CA ALA A 181 11.85 -10.97 4.78
C ALA A 181 13.16 -11.78 4.85
N PRO A 182 14.10 -11.73 3.88
CA PRO A 182 15.41 -12.36 4.03
C PRO A 182 16.30 -11.76 5.14
N LYS A 183 15.96 -10.59 5.68
CA LYS A 183 16.73 -9.93 6.75
C LYS A 183 16.18 -10.33 8.12
N SER A 184 17.08 -10.59 9.06
CA SER A 184 16.74 -10.89 10.46
C SER A 184 16.32 -9.66 11.27
N HIS A 185 16.81 -8.47 10.89
CA HIS A 185 16.46 -7.19 11.49
C HIS A 185 16.09 -6.19 10.39
N ILE A 186 14.97 -5.49 10.58
CA ILE A 186 14.39 -4.58 9.60
C ILE A 186 14.06 -3.25 10.29
N GLU A 187 14.66 -2.18 9.78
CA GLU A 187 14.44 -0.79 10.18
C GLU A 187 13.51 -0.10 9.16
N GLU A 188 13.02 1.09 9.51
CA GLU A 188 12.20 1.94 8.63
C GLU A 188 13.05 2.68 7.58
N VAL A 189 13.92 1.94 6.90
CA VAL A 189 14.72 2.42 5.77
C VAL A 189 14.34 1.65 4.51
N VAL A 190 14.66 2.22 3.35
CA VAL A 190 14.55 1.50 2.08
C VAL A 190 15.88 0.84 1.76
N TYR A 191 15.88 -0.48 1.81
CA TYR A 191 17.07 -1.29 1.55
C TYR A 191 17.39 -1.35 0.06
N PRO A 192 18.67 -1.55 -0.30
CA PRO A 192 19.05 -1.87 -1.67
C PRO A 192 18.27 -3.11 -2.15
N PRO A 193 17.71 -3.07 -3.36
CA PRO A 193 16.98 -4.21 -3.90
C PRO A 193 17.94 -5.38 -4.17
N PRO A 194 17.47 -6.65 -4.11
CA PRO A 194 18.31 -7.82 -4.38
C PRO A 194 18.79 -7.89 -5.82
N TYR A 195 18.07 -7.24 -6.73
CA TYR A 195 18.40 -7.11 -8.15
C TYR A 195 18.04 -5.70 -8.62
N ASP A 196 18.68 -5.24 -9.69
CA ASP A 196 18.21 -4.04 -10.38
C ASP A 196 16.81 -4.29 -11.01
N PRO A 197 15.77 -3.51 -10.63
CA PRO A 197 14.41 -3.71 -11.15
C PRO A 197 14.31 -3.59 -12.68
N ASP A 198 15.11 -2.70 -13.28
CA ASP A 198 15.10 -2.52 -14.74
C ASP A 198 15.64 -3.76 -15.44
N SER A 199 16.63 -4.42 -14.85
CA SER A 199 17.16 -5.71 -15.32
C SER A 199 16.12 -6.82 -15.23
N ILE A 200 15.39 -6.93 -14.12
CA ILE A 200 14.30 -7.90 -13.95
C ILE A 200 13.19 -7.66 -14.99
N VAL A 201 12.82 -6.40 -15.22
CA VAL A 201 11.85 -6.03 -16.27
C VAL A 201 12.36 -6.43 -17.65
N ARG A 202 13.62 -6.14 -17.98
CA ARG A 202 14.24 -6.54 -19.26
C ARG A 202 14.23 -8.06 -19.43
N CYS A 203 14.56 -8.82 -18.39
CA CYS A 203 14.48 -10.29 -18.43
C CYS A 203 13.06 -10.75 -18.79
N GLY A 204 12.04 -10.19 -18.15
CA GLY A 204 10.63 -10.52 -18.43
C GLY A 204 10.13 -10.07 -19.82
N GLN A 205 10.86 -9.19 -20.51
CA GLN A 205 10.54 -8.75 -21.87
C GLN A 205 11.25 -9.59 -22.95
N ILE A 206 12.46 -10.06 -22.67
CA ILE A 206 13.28 -10.81 -23.63
C ILE A 206 12.93 -12.29 -23.61
N LEU A 207 12.65 -12.85 -22.43
CA LEU A 207 12.39 -14.27 -22.24
C LEU A 207 10.92 -14.61 -22.47
N SER A 208 10.65 -15.80 -22.99
CA SER A 208 9.28 -16.32 -23.05
C SER A 208 8.72 -16.55 -21.64
N PRO A 209 7.39 -16.53 -21.43
CA PRO A 209 6.80 -16.83 -20.13
C PRO A 209 7.27 -18.16 -19.53
N GLU A 210 7.48 -19.18 -20.36
CA GLU A 210 8.00 -20.49 -19.95
C GLU A 210 9.43 -20.37 -19.41
N MET A 211 10.31 -19.64 -20.12
CA MET A 211 11.68 -19.40 -19.67
C MET A 211 11.73 -18.58 -18.38
N VAL A 212 10.88 -17.55 -18.24
CA VAL A 212 10.76 -16.75 -17.01
C VAL A 212 10.34 -17.63 -15.84
N ASN A 213 9.41 -18.56 -16.05
CA ASN A 213 8.97 -19.48 -15.01
C ASN A 213 10.07 -20.47 -14.60
N LEU A 214 10.87 -20.97 -15.55
CA LEU A 214 12.00 -21.86 -15.25
C LEU A 214 13.05 -21.21 -14.33
N ILE A 215 13.25 -19.89 -14.44
CA ILE A 215 14.20 -19.15 -13.61
C ILE A 215 13.55 -18.49 -12.38
N ALA A 216 12.23 -18.60 -12.22
CA ALA A 216 11.48 -17.87 -11.20
C ALA A 216 11.91 -18.23 -9.78
N GLU A 217 12.12 -19.51 -9.48
CA GLU A 217 12.60 -19.96 -8.17
C GLU A 217 13.99 -19.42 -7.85
N ARG A 218 14.88 -19.39 -8.86
CA ARG A 218 16.25 -18.86 -8.69
C ARG A 218 16.24 -17.36 -8.46
N ILE A 219 15.36 -16.63 -9.15
CA ILE A 219 15.16 -15.20 -8.96
C ILE A 219 14.52 -14.93 -7.59
N GLN A 220 13.52 -15.71 -7.18
CA GLN A 220 12.89 -15.60 -5.86
C GLN A 220 13.93 -15.71 -4.74
N GLY A 221 14.86 -16.66 -4.84
CA GLY A 221 15.94 -16.82 -3.87
C GLY A 221 15.39 -17.02 -2.46
N GLU A 222 15.87 -16.21 -1.51
CA GLU A 222 15.51 -16.30 -0.08
C GLU A 222 14.16 -15.67 0.26
N TYR A 223 13.50 -15.02 -0.70
CA TYR A 223 12.19 -14.42 -0.45
C TYR A 223 11.13 -15.51 -0.27
N PRO A 224 10.18 -15.35 0.69
CA PRO A 224 9.13 -16.33 0.92
C PRO A 224 8.25 -16.63 -0.31
N ASN A 225 8.09 -15.65 -1.19
CA ASN A 225 7.35 -15.77 -2.44
C ASN A 225 7.66 -14.61 -3.40
N ILE A 226 7.30 -14.77 -4.67
CA ILE A 226 7.45 -13.76 -5.73
C ILE A 226 6.80 -12.42 -5.36
N TYR A 227 5.68 -12.42 -4.62
CA TYR A 227 5.04 -11.18 -4.18
C TYR A 227 5.95 -10.34 -3.30
N THR A 228 6.57 -10.94 -2.27
CA THR A 228 7.50 -10.22 -1.37
C THR A 228 8.71 -9.68 -2.11
N LEU A 229 9.30 -10.46 -3.03
CA LEU A 229 10.39 -10.02 -3.90
C LEU A 229 9.97 -8.80 -4.75
N THR A 230 8.85 -8.91 -5.46
CA THR A 230 8.41 -7.82 -6.36
C THR A 230 8.02 -6.56 -5.61
N LYS A 231 7.55 -6.65 -4.35
CA LYS A 231 7.38 -5.49 -3.47
C LYS A 231 8.70 -4.84 -3.07
N ALA A 232 9.72 -5.62 -2.74
CA ALA A 232 11.07 -5.11 -2.47
C ALA A 232 11.62 -4.33 -3.69
N LEU A 233 11.46 -4.89 -4.88
CA LEU A 233 11.86 -4.24 -6.14
C LEU A 233 11.05 -2.96 -6.39
N ALA A 234 9.72 -2.98 -6.15
CA ALA A 234 8.86 -1.81 -6.32
C ALA A 234 9.22 -0.65 -5.37
N GLU A 235 9.57 -0.93 -4.11
CA GLU A 235 10.05 0.11 -3.17
C GLU A 235 11.24 0.87 -3.73
N SER A 236 12.20 0.16 -4.34
CA SER A 236 13.38 0.78 -4.94
C SER A 236 13.02 1.70 -6.13
N ILE A 237 11.98 1.38 -6.90
CA ILE A 237 11.47 2.24 -7.99
C ILE A 237 10.81 3.51 -7.41
N VAL A 238 10.08 3.36 -6.31
CA VAL A 238 9.40 4.48 -5.64
C VAL A 238 10.42 5.49 -5.10
N VAL A 239 11.45 5.05 -4.38
CA VAL A 239 12.46 5.98 -3.79
C VAL A 239 13.40 6.62 -4.81
N ARG A 240 13.47 6.08 -6.04
CA ARG A 240 14.17 6.72 -7.17
C ARG A 240 13.44 7.97 -7.66
N GLN A 241 12.15 8.17 -7.33
CA GLN A 241 11.38 9.35 -7.75
C GLN A 241 11.65 10.55 -6.83
N LYS A 242 12.80 11.20 -7.00
CA LYS A 242 13.21 12.37 -6.17
C LYS A 242 12.34 13.61 -6.35
N ASP A 243 11.59 13.67 -7.44
CA ASP A 243 10.66 14.72 -7.83
C ASP A 243 9.23 14.50 -7.33
N LEU A 244 8.96 13.41 -6.60
CA LEU A 244 7.65 13.12 -6.01
C LEU A 244 7.71 13.06 -4.48
N PRO A 245 6.71 13.59 -3.77
CA PRO A 245 6.58 13.39 -2.33
C PRO A 245 6.09 11.98 -2.04
N VAL A 246 7.01 11.03 -1.88
CA VAL A 246 6.69 9.60 -1.71
C VAL A 246 6.69 9.16 -0.25
N CYS A 247 5.76 8.27 0.10
CA CYS A 247 5.70 7.55 1.36
C CYS A 247 5.50 6.06 1.05
N ILE A 248 6.19 5.18 1.78
CA ILE A 248 6.01 3.74 1.69
C ILE A 248 5.40 3.26 3.00
N VAL A 249 4.28 2.53 2.90
CA VAL A 249 3.62 1.90 4.05
C VAL A 249 3.72 0.39 3.88
N ARG A 250 4.22 -0.31 4.91
CA ARG A 250 4.45 -1.76 4.91
C ARG A 250 3.47 -2.47 5.84
N PRO A 251 2.20 -2.71 5.42
CA PRO A 251 1.25 -3.45 6.25
C PRO A 251 1.70 -4.90 6.46
N SER A 252 1.35 -5.46 7.62
CA SER A 252 1.50 -6.88 7.96
C SER A 252 0.37 -7.73 7.37
N ILE A 253 0.23 -8.99 7.82
CA ILE A 253 -0.91 -9.85 7.47
C ILE A 253 -2.22 -9.15 7.86
N GLU A 254 -3.16 -9.18 6.92
CA GLU A 254 -4.52 -8.72 7.12
C GLU A 254 -5.32 -9.84 7.77
N LEU A 255 -5.50 -9.78 9.09
CA LEU A 255 -6.39 -10.69 9.81
C LEU A 255 -7.82 -10.16 9.73
N PHE A 256 -8.75 -11.02 9.32
CA PHE A 256 -10.17 -10.70 9.32
C PHE A 256 -10.75 -11.01 10.70
N ASN A 257 -11.10 -9.98 11.46
CA ASN A 257 -11.99 -10.17 12.59
C ASN A 257 -13.43 -10.22 12.05
N ALA A 258 -13.89 -11.45 11.82
CA ALA A 258 -15.31 -11.75 11.64
C ALA A 258 -16.03 -11.59 12.98
N GLU A 259 -16.13 -10.37 13.53
CA GLU A 259 -17.12 -10.13 14.59
C GLU A 259 -18.50 -10.09 13.93
N GLY A 260 -19.01 -11.30 13.71
CA GLY A 260 -20.24 -11.59 13.00
C GLY A 260 -20.39 -13.08 12.72
N GLY A 261 -20.12 -13.94 13.72
CA GLY A 261 -20.48 -15.36 13.69
C GLY A 261 -19.43 -16.28 14.29
N GLY A 262 -19.76 -16.86 15.45
CA GLY A 262 -19.31 -18.17 15.96
C GLY A 262 -17.81 -18.45 15.92
N GLY A 263 -17.19 -18.44 17.11
CA GLY A 263 -15.76 -18.69 17.31
C GLY A 263 -15.19 -19.87 16.55
N LEU A 264 -13.94 -19.71 16.12
CA LEU A 264 -13.08 -20.80 15.73
C LEU A 264 -11.75 -20.62 16.45
N ASP A 265 -11.49 -21.60 17.30
CA ASP A 265 -10.26 -21.80 18.05
C ASP A 265 -9.04 -21.76 17.12
N ALA A 266 -8.04 -20.99 17.55
CA ALA A 266 -6.70 -21.11 17.03
C ALA A 266 -6.13 -22.47 17.48
N VAL A 267 -5.73 -23.30 16.51
CA VAL A 267 -4.84 -24.43 16.78
C VAL A 267 -3.60 -24.30 15.90
N LYS A 268 -2.54 -23.84 16.57
CA LYS A 268 -1.09 -24.10 16.41
C LYS A 268 -0.46 -23.97 15.04
#